data_AF-A0A8K0UC49-F1
#
_entry.id   AF-A0A8K0UC49-F1
#
_cell.length_a   1.000
_cell.length_b   1.000
_cell.length_c   1.000
_cell.angle_alpha   90.00
_cell.angle_beta   90.00
_cell.angle_gamma   90.00
#
_symmetry.space_group_name_H-M   'P 1'
#
loop_
_entity.id
_entity.type
_entity.pdbx_description
1 polymer ?
#
loop_
_entity_poly.entity_id
_entity_poly.type
_entity_poly.pdbx_seq_one_letter_code
_entity_poly.pdbx_strand_id
1 'polypeptide(L)'
;MPSTTVWFRGFLSLILLLAASSQFLYLRWPFLLLSLVIFVFVWSFISLRKHSFDEQTHPTESSKESTSLDSEIPVLYHPPQIHISEQPQSPEITKTLAHASVQIEAVHVKQPYDAFLVLDVEATCLPCVGFDWPNEIIEWPVCLLRWKNTSAKAQTSQLEVVDEFRSFVKPTWRPQLSPFCSDLTGITQAQVAVAPTFPKVLKMFAAFLTRHGLIDPKNGRPMQRFCWCSDGPFDIRDFVVKQCFISNIPMPLWLRGDVLDVRRVVSVCAVARGVHDRERGKTWVATNRRVRSLNIPQQLRALGLGPFQGRAHCGIDDTRNVARIVIELARRGVRLEPNTPINPNRRWQWMGGPGEVLEHCLL
;
A
#
# COMPACT_ATOMS: atom_id res chain seq x y z
N MET A 1 49.85 33.66 10.95
CA MET A 1 49.05 33.00 9.89
C MET A 1 49.92 32.85 8.65
N PRO A 2 50.25 31.65 8.17
CA PRO A 2 50.90 31.51 6.87
C PRO A 2 49.86 31.59 5.76
N SER A 3 50.20 32.28 4.66
CA SER A 3 49.28 32.52 3.55
C SER A 3 48.95 31.23 2.81
N THR A 4 47.71 31.17 2.31
CA THR A 4 47.11 30.08 1.50
C THR A 4 47.91 29.69 0.26
N THR A 5 48.92 30.48 -0.12
CA THR A 5 49.80 30.28 -1.27
C THR A 5 50.87 29.20 -1.06
N VAL A 6 51.27 28.93 0.18
CA VAL A 6 52.34 27.95 0.49
C VAL A 6 51.84 26.50 0.35
N TRP A 7 50.58 26.25 0.71
CA TRP A 7 49.97 24.92 0.61
C TRP A 7 49.68 24.50 -0.84
N PHE A 8 49.31 25.46 -1.70
CA PHE A 8 49.00 25.18 -3.11
C PHE A 8 50.25 24.79 -3.92
N ARG A 9 51.41 25.39 -3.60
CA ARG A 9 52.68 25.03 -4.26
C ARG A 9 53.20 23.65 -3.82
N GLY A 10 53.03 23.28 -2.55
CA GLY A 10 53.40 21.96 -2.05
C GLY A 10 52.58 20.82 -2.66
N PHE A 11 51.28 21.05 -2.90
CA PHE A 11 50.39 20.04 -3.49
C PHE A 11 50.66 19.82 -4.98
N LEU A 12 51.00 20.88 -5.73
CA LEU A 12 51.33 20.78 -7.16
C LEU A 12 52.67 20.08 -7.40
N SER A 13 53.67 20.29 -6.54
CA SER A 13 54.96 19.58 -6.63
C SER A 13 54.84 18.09 -6.34
N LEU A 14 53.92 17.67 -5.45
CA LEU A 14 53.69 16.25 -5.14
C LEU A 14 52.99 15.52 -6.31
N ILE A 15 52.09 16.20 -7.02
CA ILE A 15 51.40 15.65 -8.19
C ILE A 15 52.35 15.52 -9.39
N LEU A 16 53.27 16.47 -9.58
CA LEU A 16 54.27 16.41 -10.65
C LEU A 16 55.35 15.34 -10.39
N LEU A 17 55.72 15.07 -9.13
CA LEU A 17 56.62 13.97 -8.79
C LEU A 17 56.00 12.58 -9.01
N LEU A 18 54.69 12.43 -8.79
CA LEU A 18 53.97 11.18 -9.02
C LEU A 18 53.69 10.90 -10.50
N ALA A 19 53.82 11.90 -11.37
CA ALA A 19 53.61 11.77 -12.82
C ALA A 19 54.87 11.34 -13.60
N ALA A 20 56.07 11.38 -12.98
CA ALA A 20 57.34 11.11 -13.65
C ALA A 20 57.85 9.66 -13.49
N SER A 21 57.24 8.84 -12.64
CA SER A 21 57.59 7.41 -12.50
C SER A 21 56.64 6.57 -13.36
N SER A 22 57.06 6.32 -14.59
CA SER A 22 56.40 5.47 -15.56
C SER A 22 56.29 4.02 -15.08
N GLN A 23 55.08 3.59 -14.71
CA GLN A 23 54.43 2.31 -15.04
C GLN A 23 53.04 2.32 -14.38
N PHE A 24 52.00 1.91 -15.12
CA PHE A 24 50.55 1.95 -14.80
C PHE A 24 49.80 3.24 -15.18
N LEU A 25 49.56 3.43 -16.48
CA LEU A 25 48.44 4.24 -16.97
C LEU A 25 47.36 3.32 -17.56
N TYR A 26 46.11 3.80 -17.51
CA TYR A 26 44.83 3.12 -17.79
C TYR A 26 44.20 2.37 -16.62
N LEU A 27 43.74 3.13 -15.61
CA LEU A 27 42.43 2.99 -14.94
C LEU A 27 42.41 4.01 -13.79
N ARG A 28 41.68 5.13 -13.92
CA ARG A 28 41.21 6.06 -12.84
C ARG A 28 41.10 7.56 -13.23
N TRP A 29 41.01 7.90 -14.51
CA TRP A 29 40.70 9.28 -14.90
C TRP A 29 39.27 9.82 -14.66
N PRO A 30 38.20 9.04 -14.40
CA PRO A 30 36.87 9.64 -14.20
C PRO A 30 36.60 10.14 -12.77
N PHE A 31 37.47 9.86 -11.78
CA PHE A 31 37.19 10.22 -10.37
C PHE A 31 37.70 11.60 -9.95
N LEU A 32 38.74 12.13 -10.60
CA LEU A 32 39.32 13.43 -10.22
C LEU A 32 38.50 14.62 -10.75
N LEU A 33 37.93 14.51 -11.96
CA LEU A 33 37.05 15.53 -12.56
C LEU A 33 35.73 15.70 -11.79
N LEU A 34 35.17 14.62 -11.22
CA LEU A 34 33.92 14.67 -10.47
C LEU A 34 34.08 15.40 -9.12
N SER A 35 35.25 15.31 -8.49
CA SER A 35 35.53 15.96 -7.21
C SER A 35 35.63 17.49 -7.32
N LEU A 36 36.12 18.00 -8.45
CA LEU A 36 36.28 19.44 -8.69
C LEU A 36 34.93 20.13 -8.95
N VAL A 37 34.00 19.44 -9.63
CA VAL A 37 32.66 19.96 -9.94
C VAL A 37 31.78 20.05 -8.68
N ILE A 38 31.88 19.09 -7.77
CA ILE A 38 31.13 19.09 -6.50
C ILE A 38 31.58 20.27 -5.61
N PHE A 39 32.87 20.60 -5.59
CA PHE A 39 33.40 21.68 -4.75
C PHE A 39 32.92 23.08 -5.19
N VAL A 40 32.78 23.31 -6.51
CA VAL A 40 32.29 24.58 -7.06
C VAL A 40 30.79 24.78 -6.81
N PHE A 41 29.98 23.71 -6.87
CA PHE A 41 28.54 23.79 -6.63
C PHE A 41 28.17 24.00 -5.15
N VAL A 42 28.92 23.41 -4.22
CA VAL A 42 28.66 23.55 -2.78
C VAL A 42 29.01 24.96 -2.29
N TRP A 43 30.06 25.59 -2.83
CA TRP A 43 30.45 26.95 -2.44
C TRP A 43 29.43 28.02 -2.90
N SER A 44 28.90 27.89 -4.12
CA SER A 44 27.88 28.81 -4.65
C SER A 44 26.57 28.77 -3.84
N PHE A 45 26.17 27.59 -3.35
CA PHE A 45 24.93 27.42 -2.57
C PHE A 45 25.01 28.03 -1.16
N ILE A 46 26.21 28.06 -0.56
CA ILE A 46 26.42 28.64 0.78
C ILE A 46 26.46 30.18 0.72
N SER A 47 26.94 30.75 -0.39
CA SER A 47 26.97 32.21 -0.60
C SER A 47 25.56 32.80 -0.79
N LEU A 48 24.68 32.09 -1.50
CA LEU A 48 23.30 32.52 -1.77
C LEU A 48 22.39 32.50 -0.54
N ARG A 49 22.70 31.69 0.49
CA ARG A 49 21.85 31.56 1.69
C ARG A 49 22.06 32.65 2.74
N LYS A 50 23.15 33.41 2.65
CA LYS A 50 23.46 34.51 3.60
C LYS A 50 22.78 35.83 3.24
N HIS A 51 22.18 35.95 2.06
CA HIS A 51 21.67 37.24 1.56
C HIS A 51 20.14 37.42 1.69
N SER A 52 19.41 36.48 2.31
CA SER A 52 17.94 36.47 2.33
C SER A 52 17.32 36.53 3.74
N PHE A 53 18.09 36.87 4.76
CA PHE A 53 17.60 36.96 6.15
C PHE A 53 18.12 38.26 6.78
N ASP A 54 17.52 39.38 6.38
CA ASP A 54 17.49 40.63 7.15
C ASP A 54 16.45 41.55 6.50
N GLU A 55 15.23 41.59 7.06
CA GLU A 55 14.44 42.82 7.25
C GLU A 55 13.13 42.54 8.02
N GLN A 56 13.06 43.11 9.24
CA GLN A 56 11.94 43.82 9.90
C GLN A 56 10.57 43.13 10.15
N THR A 57 9.74 43.45 11.15
CA THR A 57 9.78 43.82 12.59
C THR A 57 8.29 43.86 13.06
N HIS A 58 8.02 43.51 14.32
CA HIS A 58 6.76 43.51 15.12
C HIS A 58 6.02 44.89 15.27
N PRO A 59 4.92 45.07 16.06
CA PRO A 59 3.73 44.25 16.41
C PRO A 59 2.37 45.05 16.47
N THR A 60 1.24 44.38 16.71
CA THR A 60 0.11 44.95 17.49
C THR A 60 -0.72 43.87 18.20
N GLU A 61 -1.13 44.19 19.43
CA GLU A 61 -1.80 43.38 20.46
C GLU A 61 -3.34 43.28 20.36
N SER A 62 -3.87 42.37 21.19
CA SER A 62 -5.23 42.29 21.79
C SER A 62 -6.29 41.61 20.91
N SER A 63 -7.12 40.68 21.38
CA SER A 63 -7.69 40.46 22.72
C SER A 63 -8.07 38.98 22.94
N LYS A 64 -8.10 38.60 24.22
CA LYS A 64 -8.57 37.31 24.76
C LYS A 64 -10.10 37.18 24.58
N GLU A 65 -10.57 35.97 24.24
CA GLU A 65 -11.82 35.48 24.82
C GLU A 65 -11.84 33.95 24.87
N SER A 66 -12.19 33.46 26.06
CA SER A 66 -12.23 32.08 26.49
C SER A 66 -13.68 31.62 26.55
N THR A 67 -14.03 30.55 25.86
CA THR A 67 -15.23 29.76 26.19
C THR A 67 -14.97 28.29 25.91
N SER A 68 -14.81 27.55 27.01
CA SER A 68 -14.97 26.11 27.14
C SER A 68 -16.40 25.70 26.82
N LEU A 69 -16.57 24.67 25.99
CA LEU A 69 -17.81 23.91 25.89
C LEU A 69 -17.44 22.44 25.69
N ASP A 70 -17.49 21.74 26.82
CA ASP A 70 -17.60 20.30 26.90
C ASP A 70 -18.90 19.86 26.21
N SER A 71 -18.82 18.83 25.37
CA SER A 71 -19.99 18.05 24.99
C SER A 71 -19.57 16.59 24.82
N GLU A 72 -19.70 15.86 25.92
CA GLU A 72 -19.77 14.41 25.98
C GLU A 72 -20.97 13.93 25.12
N ILE A 73 -20.76 12.90 24.29
CA ILE A 73 -21.85 12.11 23.69
C ILE A 73 -21.64 10.65 24.13
N PRO A 74 -22.62 10.03 24.83
CA PRO A 74 -22.48 8.68 25.35
C PRO A 74 -22.63 7.60 24.27
N VAL A 75 -21.76 6.60 24.35
CA VAL A 75 -21.85 5.33 23.62
C VAL A 75 -22.84 4.42 24.35
N LEU A 76 -23.96 4.08 23.72
CA LEU A 76 -24.92 3.08 24.21
C LEU A 76 -25.26 2.10 23.07
N TYR A 77 -24.60 0.94 23.07
CA TYR A 77 -25.00 -0.23 22.30
C TYR A 77 -24.96 -1.46 23.21
N HIS A 78 -26.14 -1.97 23.57
CA HIS A 78 -26.30 -3.24 24.27
C HIS A 78 -26.79 -4.29 23.26
N PRO A 79 -26.10 -5.45 23.12
CA PRO A 79 -26.60 -6.56 22.33
C PRO A 79 -27.72 -7.30 23.09
N PRO A 80 -28.75 -7.82 22.39
CA PRO A 80 -29.84 -8.54 23.03
C PRO A 80 -29.38 -9.91 23.54
N GLN A 81 -29.68 -10.18 24.81
CA GLN A 81 -29.55 -11.51 25.42
C GLN A 81 -30.72 -12.39 24.99
N ILE A 82 -30.42 -13.50 24.32
CA ILE A 82 -31.40 -14.56 24.05
C ILE A 82 -31.18 -15.66 25.07
N HIS A 83 -32.12 -15.75 26.02
CA HIS A 83 -32.29 -16.91 26.89
C HIS A 83 -32.91 -18.05 26.07
N ILE A 84 -32.21 -19.18 25.95
CA ILE A 84 -32.82 -20.45 25.53
C ILE A 84 -32.77 -21.39 26.72
N SER A 85 -33.96 -21.77 27.14
CA SER A 85 -34.31 -22.71 28.20
C SER A 85 -33.81 -24.13 27.87
N GLU A 86 -33.00 -24.71 28.76
CA GLU A 86 -32.78 -26.16 28.83
C GLU A 86 -33.99 -26.83 29.50
N GLN A 87 -34.44 -27.98 28.98
CA GLN A 87 -35.03 -29.11 29.72
C GLN A 87 -35.20 -30.35 28.80
N PRO A 88 -35.26 -31.59 29.35
CA PRO A 88 -34.52 -32.73 28.83
C PRO A 88 -35.38 -33.94 28.38
N GLN A 89 -34.92 -34.74 27.40
CA GLN A 89 -35.24 -36.16 27.17
C GLN A 89 -34.11 -36.80 26.33
N SER A 90 -33.30 -37.74 26.82
CA SER A 90 -33.48 -39.19 27.08
C SER A 90 -32.74 -40.03 26.02
N PRO A 91 -32.05 -41.13 26.38
CA PRO A 91 -30.92 -41.65 25.61
C PRO A 91 -31.22 -43.00 24.96
N GLU A 92 -31.17 -43.12 23.62
CA GLU A 92 -30.74 -44.35 22.95
C GLU A 92 -30.67 -44.21 21.42
N ILE A 93 -29.65 -44.88 20.83
CA ILE A 93 -29.43 -45.10 19.38
C ILE A 93 -28.91 -43.82 18.68
N THR A 94 -27.63 -43.69 18.30
CA THR A 94 -26.91 -44.58 17.39
C THR A 94 -25.40 -44.50 17.65
N LYS A 95 -24.81 -45.62 18.10
CA LYS A 95 -23.39 -45.90 17.88
C LYS A 95 -23.16 -46.01 16.37
N THR A 96 -21.93 -45.70 15.96
CA THR A 96 -21.31 -45.99 14.65
C THR A 96 -21.49 -44.89 13.61
N LEU A 97 -20.57 -43.92 13.64
CA LEU A 97 -19.83 -43.38 12.49
C LEU A 97 -18.82 -42.37 13.06
N ALA A 98 -17.79 -42.91 13.72
CA ALA A 98 -16.58 -42.15 13.99
C ALA A 98 -15.94 -41.85 12.63
N HIS A 99 -16.32 -40.73 12.02
CA HIS A 99 -15.57 -40.16 10.92
C HIS A 99 -14.19 -39.83 11.47
N ALA A 100 -13.20 -40.64 11.09
CA ALA A 100 -11.81 -40.31 11.26
C ALA A 100 -11.56 -39.01 10.48
N SER A 101 -11.64 -37.88 11.19
CA SER A 101 -11.11 -36.61 10.73
C SER A 101 -9.61 -36.81 10.65
N VAL A 102 -9.10 -37.11 9.46
CA VAL A 102 -7.67 -37.05 9.17
C VAL A 102 -7.25 -35.62 9.49
N GLN A 103 -6.59 -35.44 10.64
CA GLN A 103 -5.91 -34.21 10.97
C GLN A 103 -4.78 -34.08 9.96
N ILE A 104 -5.00 -33.29 8.92
CA ILE A 104 -3.91 -32.86 8.04
C ILE A 104 -3.01 -32.02 8.93
N GLU A 105 -1.86 -32.58 9.34
CA GLU A 105 -0.82 -31.81 10.00
C GLU A 105 -0.51 -30.60 9.12
N ALA A 106 -0.79 -29.41 9.64
CA ALA A 106 -0.60 -28.17 8.89
C ALA A 106 0.90 -28.02 8.63
N VAL A 107 1.31 -28.21 7.38
CA VAL A 107 2.69 -27.95 6.95
C VAL A 107 3.00 -26.49 7.28
N HIS A 108 3.88 -26.27 8.26
CA HIS A 108 4.24 -24.94 8.72
C HIS A 108 5.18 -24.28 7.69
N VAL A 109 4.60 -23.56 6.73
CA VAL A 109 5.38 -22.81 5.74
C VAL A 109 5.86 -21.51 6.35
N LYS A 110 7.19 -21.37 6.45
CA LYS A 110 7.84 -20.14 6.94
C LYS A 110 7.49 -18.95 6.05
N GLN A 111 6.89 -17.93 6.66
CA GLN A 111 6.43 -16.73 5.97
C GLN A 111 7.52 -15.65 5.96
N PRO A 112 7.68 -14.88 4.86
CA PRO A 112 8.75 -13.89 4.74
C PRO A 112 8.44 -12.54 5.40
N TYR A 113 7.16 -12.23 5.62
CA TYR A 113 6.69 -10.94 6.13
C TYR A 113 6.03 -11.07 7.51
N ASP A 114 6.22 -10.04 8.33
CA ASP A 114 5.72 -9.96 9.70
C ASP A 114 4.32 -9.32 9.74
N ALA A 115 3.98 -8.52 8.72
CA ALA A 115 2.69 -7.85 8.55
C ALA A 115 2.27 -7.76 7.08
N PHE A 116 0.97 -7.62 6.83
CA PHE A 116 0.41 -7.43 5.49
C PHE A 116 -0.56 -6.24 5.49
N LEU A 117 -0.48 -5.41 4.47
CA LEU A 117 -1.36 -4.25 4.27
C LEU A 117 -2.25 -4.55 3.07
N VAL A 118 -3.49 -4.92 3.34
CA VAL A 118 -4.49 -5.20 2.29
C VAL A 118 -5.14 -3.89 1.89
N LEU A 119 -5.20 -3.59 0.59
CA LEU A 119 -5.70 -2.34 0.02
C LEU A 119 -6.59 -2.62 -1.19
N ASP A 120 -7.71 -1.89 -1.29
CA ASP A 120 -8.58 -1.84 -2.45
C ASP A 120 -9.13 -0.41 -2.61
N VAL A 121 -8.56 0.38 -3.51
CA VAL A 121 -8.92 1.81 -3.63
C VAL A 121 -10.12 1.99 -4.54
N GLU A 122 -10.99 2.91 -4.17
CA GLU A 122 -11.96 3.46 -5.13
C GLU A 122 -11.38 4.70 -5.79
N ALA A 123 -11.70 4.90 -7.08
CA ALA A 123 -11.20 6.02 -7.87
C ALA A 123 -12.28 6.63 -8.76
N THR A 124 -12.10 7.91 -9.11
CA THR A 124 -12.98 8.59 -10.08
C THR A 124 -13.00 7.83 -11.40
N CYS A 125 -14.19 7.64 -11.96
CA CYS A 125 -14.36 6.88 -13.20
C CYS A 125 -15.49 7.45 -14.07
N LEU A 126 -15.43 7.08 -15.35
CA LEU A 126 -16.43 7.41 -16.36
C LEU A 126 -16.85 6.12 -17.08
N PRO A 127 -18.05 6.09 -17.67
CA PRO A 127 -18.41 4.97 -18.54
C PRO A 127 -17.45 4.90 -19.74
N CYS A 128 -17.11 3.69 -20.15
CA CYS A 128 -16.34 3.39 -21.37
C CYS A 128 -14.90 3.95 -21.45
N VAL A 129 -14.35 4.55 -20.39
CA VAL A 129 -12.92 4.90 -20.35
C VAL A 129 -12.09 3.72 -19.86
N GLY A 130 -10.93 3.53 -20.47
CA GLY A 130 -10.00 2.47 -20.10
C GLY A 130 -9.19 2.76 -18.82
N PHE A 131 -8.40 1.78 -18.40
CA PHE A 131 -7.44 1.90 -17.30
C PHE A 131 -6.34 2.95 -17.53
N ASP A 132 -6.26 3.57 -18.70
CA ASP A 132 -5.32 4.66 -18.96
C ASP A 132 -5.90 6.03 -18.60
N TRP A 133 -7.17 6.15 -18.19
CA TRP A 133 -7.74 7.43 -17.76
C TRP A 133 -7.00 8.02 -16.53
N PRO A 134 -6.88 9.35 -16.39
CA PRO A 134 -6.39 10.03 -15.18
C PRO A 134 -7.39 9.92 -14.01
N ASN A 135 -7.53 8.72 -13.46
CA ASN A 135 -8.33 8.48 -12.27
C ASN A 135 -7.68 9.12 -11.04
N GLU A 136 -8.50 9.70 -10.16
CA GLU A 136 -8.11 10.17 -8.83
C GLU A 136 -8.69 9.23 -7.78
N ILE A 137 -7.89 8.82 -6.79
CA ILE A 137 -8.35 8.02 -5.66
C ILE A 137 -9.36 8.85 -4.85
N ILE A 138 -10.51 8.24 -4.51
CA ILE A 138 -11.61 8.83 -3.72
C ILE A 138 -11.92 8.05 -2.44
N GLU A 139 -11.37 6.85 -2.28
CA GLU A 139 -11.37 6.09 -1.02
C GLU A 139 -10.02 5.39 -0.81
N TRP A 140 -9.47 5.47 0.39
CA TRP A 140 -8.24 4.80 0.83
C TRP A 140 -8.53 3.92 2.05
N PRO A 141 -8.87 2.64 1.84
CA PRO A 141 -9.07 1.65 2.89
C PRO A 141 -7.86 0.72 3.03
N VAL A 142 -7.51 0.33 4.25
CA VAL A 142 -6.47 -0.66 4.53
C VAL A 142 -6.86 -1.55 5.70
N CYS A 143 -6.74 -2.86 5.53
CA CYS A 143 -6.71 -3.80 6.65
C CYS A 143 -5.26 -4.19 6.96
N LEU A 144 -4.82 -3.98 8.19
CA LEU A 144 -3.52 -4.44 8.68
C LEU A 144 -3.66 -5.85 9.24
N LEU A 145 -2.89 -6.79 8.69
CA LEU A 145 -2.82 -8.17 9.16
C LEU A 145 -1.50 -8.44 9.87
N ARG A 146 -1.54 -9.20 10.96
CA ARG A 146 -0.35 -9.72 11.67
C ARG A 146 -0.54 -11.17 12.09
N TRP A 147 0.58 -11.85 12.33
CA TRP A 147 0.58 -13.20 12.88
C TRP A 147 0.26 -13.15 14.38
N LYS A 148 -0.81 -13.84 14.77
CA LYS A 148 -1.10 -14.18 16.15
C LYS A 148 -0.16 -15.31 16.59
N ASN A 149 0.63 -15.04 17.62
CA ASN A 149 1.41 -16.07 18.28
C ASN A 149 0.50 -16.83 19.24
N THR A 150 0.05 -18.02 18.86
CA THR A 150 -0.56 -18.97 19.79
C THR A 150 0.56 -19.70 20.53
N SER A 151 0.36 -19.94 21.84
CA SER A 151 1.37 -20.49 22.77
C SER A 151 2.13 -21.71 22.22
N ALA A 152 3.35 -21.97 22.69
CA ALA A 152 4.29 -23.00 22.20
C ALA A 152 3.73 -24.44 22.06
N LYS A 153 2.54 -24.74 22.63
CA LYS A 153 1.79 -25.98 22.43
C LYS A 153 0.95 -26.02 21.15
N ALA A 154 0.50 -24.87 20.64
CA ALA A 154 -0.19 -24.73 19.38
C ALA A 154 0.82 -24.30 18.31
N GLN A 155 1.30 -25.24 17.51
CA GLN A 155 2.24 -24.99 16.40
C GLN A 155 1.62 -24.19 15.22
N THR A 156 0.61 -23.37 15.50
CA THR A 156 -0.19 -22.65 14.51
C THR A 156 -0.12 -21.15 14.79
N SER A 157 0.69 -20.46 13.99
CA SER A 157 0.60 -19.01 13.81
C SER A 157 -0.57 -18.71 12.87
N GLN A 158 -1.58 -17.98 13.35
CA GLN A 158 -2.74 -17.59 12.55
C GLN A 158 -2.62 -16.13 12.12
N LEU A 159 -2.89 -15.82 10.86
CA LEU A 159 -2.96 -14.43 10.40
C LEU A 159 -4.32 -13.83 10.80
N GLU A 160 -4.33 -12.65 11.42
CA GLU A 160 -5.56 -11.96 11.82
C GLU A 160 -5.50 -10.47 11.47
N VAL A 161 -6.67 -9.86 11.28
CA VAL A 161 -6.82 -8.40 11.16
C VAL A 161 -6.59 -7.80 12.54
N VAL A 162 -5.63 -6.88 12.66
CA VAL A 162 -5.30 -6.22 13.93
C VAL A 162 -5.78 -4.77 14.00
N ASP A 163 -5.94 -4.11 12.85
CA ASP A 163 -6.47 -2.75 12.77
C ASP A 163 -6.91 -2.43 11.33
N GLU A 164 -7.72 -1.39 11.18
CA GLU A 164 -8.18 -0.87 9.90
C GLU A 164 -7.93 0.64 9.79
N PHE A 165 -7.63 1.10 8.59
CA PHE A 165 -7.63 2.52 8.24
C PHE A 165 -8.61 2.74 7.11
N ARG A 166 -9.40 3.83 7.18
CA ARG A 166 -10.28 4.24 6.09
C ARG A 166 -10.33 5.75 6.01
N SER A 167 -10.20 6.30 4.81
CA SER A 167 -10.47 7.71 4.53
C SER A 167 -11.07 7.87 3.15
N PHE A 168 -12.11 8.69 3.02
CA PHE A 168 -12.41 9.28 1.72
C PHE A 168 -11.31 10.26 1.32
N VAL A 169 -11.21 10.54 0.03
CA VAL A 169 -10.20 11.42 -0.53
C VAL A 169 -10.89 12.43 -1.45
N LYS A 170 -10.51 13.70 -1.31
CA LYS A 170 -11.02 14.77 -2.16
C LYS A 170 -10.25 14.82 -3.50
N PRO A 171 -10.90 14.54 -4.64
CA PRO A 171 -10.30 14.75 -5.95
C PRO A 171 -10.07 16.25 -6.20
N THR A 172 -8.99 16.57 -6.89
CA THR A 172 -8.47 17.93 -7.09
C THR A 172 -8.40 18.35 -8.55
N TRP A 173 -8.18 17.41 -9.47
CA TRP A 173 -8.16 17.70 -10.90
C TRP A 173 -9.57 17.73 -11.48
N ARG A 174 -10.41 16.72 -11.20
CA ARG A 174 -11.85 16.71 -11.52
C ARG A 174 -12.68 16.42 -10.27
N PRO A 175 -12.99 17.46 -9.46
CA PRO A 175 -13.62 17.28 -8.15
C PRO A 175 -15.06 16.76 -8.16
N GLN A 176 -15.74 16.82 -9.32
CA GLN A 176 -17.12 16.39 -9.47
C GLN A 176 -17.16 14.92 -9.90
N LEU A 177 -17.76 14.07 -9.07
CA LEU A 177 -17.99 12.66 -9.38
C LEU A 177 -19.03 12.55 -10.49
N SER A 178 -18.80 11.63 -11.41
CA SER A 178 -19.83 11.26 -12.38
C SER A 178 -20.96 10.48 -11.67
N PRO A 179 -22.19 10.49 -12.22
CA PRO A 179 -23.26 9.62 -11.74
C PRO A 179 -22.84 8.15 -11.76
N PHE A 180 -22.19 7.70 -12.85
CA PHE A 180 -21.65 6.35 -12.97
C PHE A 180 -20.70 5.98 -11.83
N CYS A 181 -19.77 6.87 -11.47
CA CYS A 181 -18.83 6.65 -10.38
C CYS A 181 -19.55 6.56 -9.02
N SER A 182 -20.52 7.45 -8.79
CA SER A 182 -21.30 7.45 -7.54
C SER A 182 -22.17 6.20 -7.41
N ASP A 183 -22.81 5.77 -8.50
CA ASP A 183 -23.64 4.56 -8.53
C ASP A 183 -22.80 3.29 -8.36
N LEU A 184 -21.64 3.23 -9.02
CA LEU A 184 -20.72 2.11 -8.90
C LEU A 184 -20.18 2.01 -7.47
N THR A 185 -19.58 3.08 -6.95
CA THR A 185 -18.83 3.06 -5.68
C THR A 185 -19.71 3.26 -4.44
N GLY A 186 -20.90 3.84 -4.60
CA GLY A 186 -21.74 4.29 -3.49
C GLY A 186 -21.21 5.53 -2.78
N ILE A 187 -20.11 6.12 -3.25
CA ILE A 187 -19.51 7.34 -2.70
C ILE A 187 -20.26 8.55 -3.27
N THR A 188 -20.71 9.42 -2.37
CA THR A 188 -21.45 10.63 -2.72
C THR A 188 -20.53 11.83 -2.89
N GLN A 189 -20.99 12.81 -3.67
CA GLN A 189 -20.29 14.08 -3.83
C GLN A 189 -20.06 14.80 -2.48
N ALA A 190 -21.02 14.69 -1.55
CA ALA A 190 -20.92 15.29 -0.22
C ALA A 190 -19.75 14.71 0.59
N GLN A 191 -19.53 13.39 0.51
CA GLN A 191 -18.43 12.72 1.21
C GLN A 191 -17.07 13.20 0.70
N VAL A 192 -16.86 13.26 -0.62
CA VAL A 192 -15.57 13.69 -1.19
C VAL A 192 -15.35 15.20 -1.08
N ALA A 193 -16.41 16.02 -1.03
CA ALA A 193 -16.29 17.48 -0.95
C ALA A 193 -15.60 17.95 0.35
N VAL A 194 -15.90 17.27 1.46
CA VAL A 194 -15.37 17.55 2.80
C VAL A 194 -14.17 16.66 3.18
N ALA A 195 -13.80 15.71 2.32
CA ALA A 195 -12.69 14.80 2.57
C ALA A 195 -11.32 15.52 2.52
N PRO A 196 -10.30 14.99 3.21
CA PRO A 196 -8.92 15.42 3.03
C PRO A 196 -8.42 15.15 1.60
N THR A 197 -7.51 15.98 1.11
CA THR A 197 -6.81 15.71 -0.16
C THR A 197 -5.86 14.53 -0.01
N PHE A 198 -5.48 13.90 -1.13
CA PHE A 198 -4.61 12.73 -1.12
C PHE A 198 -3.29 12.91 -0.34
N PRO A 199 -2.54 14.03 -0.46
CA PRO A 199 -1.34 14.24 0.36
C PRO A 199 -1.62 14.26 1.87
N LYS A 200 -2.80 14.76 2.29
CA LYS A 200 -3.21 14.77 3.69
C LYS A 200 -3.57 13.36 4.17
N VAL A 201 -4.24 12.57 3.34
CA VAL A 201 -4.54 11.15 3.62
C VAL A 201 -3.26 10.34 3.78
N LEU A 202 -2.25 10.53 2.92
CA LEU A 202 -0.96 9.85 3.08
C LEU A 202 -0.24 10.23 4.38
N LYS A 203 -0.37 11.48 4.86
CA LYS A 203 0.17 11.87 6.18
C LYS A 203 -0.57 11.17 7.32
N MET A 204 -1.90 11.10 7.25
CA MET A 204 -2.72 10.39 8.24
C MET A 204 -2.40 8.89 8.25
N PHE A 205 -2.22 8.30 7.06
CA PHE A 205 -1.89 6.89 6.93
C PHE A 205 -0.44 6.60 7.37
N ALA A 206 0.52 7.49 7.09
CA ALA A 206 1.88 7.36 7.63
C ALA A 206 1.90 7.38 9.17
N ALA A 207 1.05 8.20 9.80
CA ALA A 207 0.86 8.17 11.25
C ALA A 207 0.27 6.84 11.74
N PHE A 208 -0.70 6.27 11.01
CA PHE A 208 -1.21 4.93 11.26
C PHE A 208 -0.10 3.87 11.21
N LEU A 209 0.71 3.85 10.13
CA LEU A 209 1.84 2.91 10.00
C LEU A 209 2.89 3.09 11.10
N THR A 210 3.15 4.33 11.51
CA THR A 210 4.09 4.66 12.61
C THR A 210 3.59 4.12 13.95
N ARG A 211 2.30 4.33 14.28
CA ARG A 211 1.70 3.81 15.52
C ARG A 211 1.78 2.28 15.61
N HIS A 212 1.72 1.61 14.47
CA HIS A 212 1.89 0.16 14.34
C HIS A 212 3.35 -0.29 14.22
N GLY A 213 4.33 0.61 14.33
CA GLY A 213 5.76 0.30 14.27
C GLY A 213 6.23 -0.25 12.92
N LEU A 214 5.49 0.02 11.83
CA LEU A 214 5.82 -0.48 10.49
C LEU A 214 6.86 0.40 9.80
N ILE A 215 6.85 1.71 10.08
CA ILE A 215 7.76 2.69 9.49
C ILE A 215 8.33 3.63 10.57
N ASP A 216 9.51 4.18 10.28
CA ASP A 216 10.17 5.18 11.12
C ASP A 216 9.46 6.55 10.99
N PRO A 217 9.06 7.19 12.11
CA PRO A 217 8.35 8.48 12.10
C PRO A 217 9.15 9.63 11.48
N LYS A 218 10.48 9.58 11.50
CA LYS A 218 11.36 10.67 11.05
C LYS A 218 11.65 10.58 9.56
N ASN A 219 11.86 9.37 9.05
CA ASN A 219 12.35 9.17 7.67
C ASN A 219 11.44 8.28 6.80
N GLY A 220 10.39 7.68 7.37
CA GLY A 220 9.42 6.85 6.65
C GLY A 220 9.98 5.54 6.13
N ARG A 221 11.18 5.11 6.56
CA ARG A 221 11.76 3.82 6.17
C ARG A 221 11.04 2.68 6.90
N PRO A 222 10.84 1.52 6.25
CA PRO A 222 10.30 0.34 6.92
C PRO A 222 11.15 -0.07 8.13
N MET A 223 10.48 -0.32 9.26
CA MET A 223 11.06 -0.87 10.48
C MET A 223 10.77 -2.37 10.65
N GLN A 224 9.80 -2.90 9.91
CA GLN A 224 9.43 -4.31 9.86
C GLN A 224 9.27 -4.75 8.41
N ARG A 225 9.35 -6.06 8.15
CA ARG A 225 9.03 -6.59 6.82
C ARG A 225 7.51 -6.65 6.70
N PHE A 226 6.94 -5.80 5.85
CA PHE A 226 5.53 -5.88 5.48
C PHE A 226 5.35 -5.96 3.98
N CYS A 227 4.22 -6.53 3.55
CA CYS A 227 3.87 -6.71 2.15
C CYS A 227 2.52 -6.06 1.86
N TRP A 228 2.41 -5.36 0.73
CA TRP A 228 1.13 -4.87 0.22
C TRP A 228 0.38 -5.97 -0.51
N CYS A 229 -0.93 -6.03 -0.33
CA CYS A 229 -1.81 -7.02 -0.97
C CYS A 229 -3.04 -6.34 -1.57
N SER A 230 -3.44 -6.73 -2.78
CA SER A 230 -4.60 -6.15 -3.48
C SER A 230 -5.27 -7.15 -4.43
N ASP A 231 -6.53 -6.89 -4.81
CA ASP A 231 -7.27 -7.68 -5.82
C ASP A 231 -6.82 -7.37 -7.25
N GLY A 232 -5.58 -7.73 -7.57
CA GLY A 232 -4.95 -7.41 -8.83
C GLY A 232 -3.87 -6.35 -8.68
N PRO A 233 -3.25 -5.93 -9.79
CA PRO A 233 -2.12 -5.02 -9.75
C PRO A 233 -2.52 -3.54 -9.64
N PHE A 234 -3.78 -3.20 -9.90
CA PHE A 234 -4.18 -1.86 -10.34
C PHE A 234 -4.06 -0.80 -9.25
N ASP A 235 -4.40 -1.12 -8.00
CA ASP A 235 -4.38 -0.20 -6.85
C ASP A 235 -3.07 0.54 -6.74
N ILE A 236 -1.97 -0.18 -6.56
CA ILE A 236 -0.67 0.43 -6.32
C ILE A 236 0.06 0.70 -7.64
N ARG A 237 0.04 -0.23 -8.59
CA ARG A 237 0.80 -0.09 -9.85
C ARG A 237 0.29 1.07 -10.71
N ASP A 238 -1.03 1.30 -10.69
CA ASP A 238 -1.68 2.26 -11.58
C ASP A 238 -2.29 3.42 -10.78
N PHE A 239 -3.26 3.19 -9.89
CA PHE A 239 -3.98 4.27 -9.21
C PHE A 239 -3.07 5.10 -8.29
N VAL A 240 -2.26 4.47 -7.43
CA VAL A 240 -1.33 5.22 -6.56
C VAL A 240 -0.30 6.00 -7.37
N VAL A 241 0.24 5.42 -8.45
CA VAL A 241 1.22 6.11 -9.30
C VAL A 241 0.60 7.34 -9.97
N LYS A 242 -0.59 7.19 -10.59
CA LYS A 242 -1.33 8.31 -11.17
C LYS A 242 -1.66 9.37 -10.13
N GLN A 243 -2.13 8.96 -8.96
CA GLN A 243 -2.52 9.89 -7.91
C GLN A 243 -1.32 10.66 -7.35
N CYS A 244 -0.16 10.02 -7.19
CA CYS A 244 1.07 10.72 -6.81
C CYS A 244 1.47 11.76 -7.86
N PHE A 245 1.35 11.42 -9.15
CA PHE A 245 1.57 12.37 -10.24
C PHE A 245 0.59 13.55 -10.16
N ILE A 246 -0.72 13.30 -10.14
CA ILE A 246 -1.77 14.34 -10.11
C ILE A 246 -1.62 15.25 -8.89
N SER A 247 -1.31 14.67 -7.72
CA SER A 247 -1.06 15.44 -6.49
C SER A 247 0.30 16.12 -6.44
N ASN A 248 1.14 15.95 -7.47
CA ASN A 248 2.50 16.48 -7.55
C ASN A 248 3.36 16.17 -6.32
N ILE A 249 3.32 14.91 -5.88
CA ILE A 249 4.13 14.42 -4.76
C ILE A 249 4.96 13.20 -5.16
N PRO A 250 6.15 13.01 -4.57
CA PRO A 250 6.88 11.76 -4.74
C PRO A 250 6.13 10.62 -4.05
N MET A 251 6.07 9.46 -4.71
CA MET A 251 5.53 8.24 -4.09
C MET A 251 6.32 7.90 -2.81
N PRO A 252 5.69 7.72 -1.63
CA PRO A 252 6.41 7.42 -0.39
C PRO A 252 7.20 6.11 -0.45
N LEU A 253 8.35 6.03 0.23
CA LEU A 253 9.22 4.84 0.18
C LEU A 253 8.51 3.54 0.58
N TRP A 254 7.66 3.60 1.61
CA TRP A 254 6.88 2.47 2.11
C TRP A 254 5.77 2.00 1.16
N LEU A 255 5.51 2.71 0.05
CA LEU A 255 4.59 2.34 -1.04
C LEU A 255 5.29 1.86 -2.32
N ARG A 256 6.64 1.87 -2.36
CA ARG A 256 7.42 1.53 -3.56
C ARG A 256 7.77 0.04 -3.68
N GLY A 257 7.30 -0.80 -2.75
CA GLY A 257 7.52 -2.24 -2.82
C GLY A 257 6.58 -2.93 -3.79
N ASP A 258 7.03 -4.07 -4.32
CA ASP A 258 6.20 -4.96 -5.13
C ASP A 258 5.00 -5.49 -4.33
N VAL A 259 3.96 -5.89 -5.06
CA VAL A 259 2.64 -6.21 -4.48
C VAL A 259 2.33 -7.69 -4.62
N LEU A 260 1.68 -8.25 -3.60
CA LEU A 260 1.01 -9.53 -3.67
C LEU A 260 -0.36 -9.33 -4.35
N ASP A 261 -0.42 -9.63 -5.65
CA ASP A 261 -1.69 -9.77 -6.38
C ASP A 261 -2.34 -11.09 -5.95
N VAL A 262 -3.40 -10.99 -5.13
CA VAL A 262 -4.06 -12.17 -4.56
C VAL A 262 -4.73 -13.03 -5.62
N ARG A 263 -5.15 -12.43 -6.75
CA ARG A 263 -5.84 -13.13 -7.85
C ARG A 263 -4.94 -14.18 -8.44
N ARG A 264 -3.67 -13.84 -8.66
CA ARG A 264 -2.68 -14.78 -9.20
C ARG A 264 -2.52 -15.99 -8.28
N VAL A 265 -2.41 -15.75 -6.97
CA VAL A 265 -2.22 -16.81 -5.99
C VAL A 265 -3.44 -17.72 -5.88
N VAL A 266 -4.64 -17.13 -5.78
CA VAL A 266 -5.89 -17.91 -5.71
C VAL A 266 -6.08 -18.72 -6.98
N SER A 267 -5.79 -18.14 -8.14
CA SER A 267 -6.03 -18.85 -9.40
C SER A 267 -5.06 -20.03 -9.60
N VAL A 268 -3.80 -19.89 -9.19
CA VAL A 268 -2.84 -21.02 -9.13
C VAL A 268 -3.32 -22.08 -8.13
N CYS A 269 -3.77 -21.66 -6.95
CA CYS A 269 -4.29 -22.58 -5.93
C CYS A 269 -5.55 -23.34 -6.39
N ALA A 270 -6.44 -22.69 -7.14
CA ALA A 270 -7.66 -23.28 -7.67
C ALA A 270 -7.35 -24.36 -8.73
N VAL A 271 -6.37 -24.09 -9.61
CA VAL A 271 -5.88 -25.08 -10.59
C VAL A 271 -5.24 -26.27 -9.89
N ALA A 272 -4.33 -26.02 -8.93
CA ALA A 272 -3.60 -27.07 -8.23
C ALA A 272 -4.51 -28.03 -7.43
N ARG A 273 -5.63 -27.55 -6.91
CA ARG A 273 -6.60 -28.37 -6.16
C ARG A 273 -7.56 -29.17 -7.04
N GLY A 274 -7.44 -29.09 -8.37
CA GLY A 274 -8.36 -29.77 -9.26
C GLY A 274 -9.80 -29.36 -8.97
N VAL A 275 -10.07 -28.05 -8.87
CA VAL A 275 -11.44 -27.53 -8.94
C VAL A 275 -11.96 -27.87 -10.35
N HIS A 276 -12.36 -29.12 -10.53
CA HIS A 276 -13.20 -29.59 -11.61
C HIS A 276 -14.49 -28.83 -11.45
N ASP A 277 -14.66 -27.81 -12.29
CA ASP A 277 -15.96 -27.26 -12.59
C ASP A 277 -16.85 -28.42 -13.07
N ARG A 278 -17.69 -28.94 -12.18
CA ARG A 278 -18.61 -30.05 -12.47
C ARG A 278 -19.68 -29.65 -13.50
N GLU A 279 -19.74 -28.40 -13.93
CA GLU A 279 -20.63 -27.98 -15.02
C GLU A 279 -20.02 -28.15 -16.42
N ARG A 280 -18.71 -28.37 -16.57
CA ARG A 280 -18.08 -28.63 -17.87
C ARG A 280 -16.91 -29.60 -17.74
N GLY A 281 -17.18 -30.89 -17.96
CA GLY A 281 -16.22 -31.99 -17.90
C GLY A 281 -15.04 -31.88 -18.87
N LYS A 282 -14.04 -31.05 -18.54
CA LYS A 282 -12.74 -31.04 -19.19
C LYS A 282 -11.62 -30.99 -18.15
N THR A 283 -10.80 -32.03 -18.16
CA THR A 283 -9.56 -32.14 -17.39
C THR A 283 -8.54 -31.17 -17.98
N TRP A 284 -8.10 -30.18 -17.21
CA TRP A 284 -7.13 -29.18 -17.68
C TRP A 284 -5.72 -29.60 -17.28
N VAL A 285 -4.93 -30.00 -18.28
CA VAL A 285 -3.48 -30.16 -18.17
C VAL A 285 -2.86 -28.77 -18.06
N ALA A 286 -2.05 -28.57 -17.02
CA ALA A 286 -1.33 -27.33 -16.72
C ALA A 286 -0.27 -27.03 -17.79
N THR A 287 -0.69 -26.43 -18.91
CA THR A 287 0.21 -25.80 -19.88
C THR A 287 -0.27 -24.37 -20.13
N ASN A 288 0.37 -23.41 -19.46
CA ASN A 288 0.54 -21.99 -19.81
C ASN A 288 -0.59 -21.20 -20.53
N ARG A 289 -1.86 -21.63 -20.46
CA ARG A 289 -3.01 -20.95 -21.04
C ARG A 289 -3.79 -20.24 -19.93
N ARG A 290 -3.78 -18.91 -20.01
CA ARG A 290 -4.71 -17.93 -19.42
C ARG A 290 -5.51 -18.48 -18.24
N VAL A 291 -4.85 -18.59 -17.10
CA VAL A 291 -5.55 -18.80 -15.83
C VAL A 291 -6.59 -17.70 -15.71
N ARG A 292 -7.87 -18.08 -15.59
CA ARG A 292 -8.99 -17.12 -15.56
C ARG A 292 -8.82 -16.23 -14.34
N SER A 293 -8.70 -14.92 -14.56
CA SER A 293 -8.67 -13.93 -13.48
C SER A 293 -10.01 -13.95 -12.75
N LEU A 294 -9.98 -14.22 -11.44
CA LEU A 294 -11.17 -14.32 -10.60
C LEU A 294 -11.42 -12.99 -9.88
N ASN A 295 -12.64 -12.46 -9.92
CA ASN A 295 -13.03 -11.33 -9.07
C ASN A 295 -13.17 -11.77 -7.59
N ILE A 296 -13.29 -10.82 -6.66
CA ILE A 296 -13.36 -11.11 -5.21
C ILE A 296 -14.44 -12.18 -4.88
N PRO A 297 -15.70 -12.07 -5.35
CA PRO A 297 -16.70 -13.12 -5.09
C PRO A 297 -16.31 -14.50 -5.63
N GLN A 298 -15.66 -14.58 -6.80
CA GLN A 298 -15.20 -15.84 -7.38
C GLN A 298 -14.02 -16.42 -6.58
N GLN A 299 -13.10 -15.59 -6.07
CA GLN A 299 -12.01 -16.04 -5.21
C GLN A 299 -12.53 -16.59 -3.88
N LEU A 300 -13.47 -15.89 -3.23
CA LEU A 300 -14.13 -16.36 -2.01
C LEU A 300 -14.77 -17.74 -2.23
N ARG A 301 -15.48 -17.94 -3.34
CA ARG A 301 -16.05 -19.25 -3.72
C ARG A 301 -14.98 -20.31 -3.95
N ALA A 302 -13.92 -19.99 -4.70
CA ALA A 302 -12.82 -20.91 -4.97
C ALA A 302 -12.09 -21.35 -3.68
N LEU A 303 -12.10 -20.49 -2.65
CA LEU A 303 -11.58 -20.79 -1.34
C LEU A 303 -12.63 -21.29 -0.33
N GLY A 304 -13.91 -21.44 -0.71
CA GLY A 304 -14.94 -21.91 0.21
C GLY A 304 -15.19 -20.99 1.42
N LEU A 305 -14.96 -19.69 1.28
CA LEU A 305 -15.07 -18.71 2.38
C LEU A 305 -16.50 -18.18 2.60
N GLY A 306 -17.49 -18.67 1.87
CA GLY A 306 -18.84 -18.10 1.86
C GLY A 306 -18.96 -16.89 0.92
N PRO A 307 -20.10 -16.17 0.94
CA PRO A 307 -20.35 -15.05 0.04
C PRO A 307 -19.50 -13.82 0.39
N PHE A 308 -19.49 -12.88 -0.57
CA PHE A 308 -19.01 -11.52 -0.35
C PHE A 308 -19.81 -10.85 0.77
N GLN A 309 -19.13 -10.13 1.65
CA GLN A 309 -19.73 -9.41 2.78
C GLN A 309 -19.69 -7.90 2.54
N GLY A 310 -20.82 -7.22 2.75
CA GLY A 310 -20.92 -5.77 2.52
C GLY A 310 -21.33 -5.44 1.08
N ARG A 311 -20.99 -4.23 0.63
CA ARG A 311 -21.31 -3.72 -0.71
C ARG A 311 -20.10 -3.88 -1.63
N ALA A 312 -20.29 -4.49 -2.80
CA ALA A 312 -19.23 -4.52 -3.82
C ALA A 312 -18.94 -3.10 -4.32
N HIS A 313 -17.68 -2.80 -4.63
CA HIS A 313 -17.21 -1.44 -4.98
C HIS A 313 -17.36 -0.45 -3.82
N CYS A 314 -17.32 -0.94 -2.58
CA CYS A 314 -17.13 -0.11 -1.40
C CYS A 314 -15.75 -0.50 -0.90
N GLY A 315 -14.77 0.40 -0.98
CA GLY A 315 -13.37 0.01 -0.88
C GLY A 315 -13.06 -0.71 0.43
N ILE A 316 -13.65 -0.30 1.56
CA ILE A 316 -13.44 -1.00 2.84
C ILE A 316 -14.04 -2.41 2.87
N ASP A 317 -15.21 -2.62 2.25
CA ASP A 317 -15.84 -3.93 2.21
C ASP A 317 -15.06 -4.86 1.28
N ASP A 318 -14.62 -4.37 0.13
CA ASP A 318 -13.72 -5.11 -0.77
C ASP A 318 -12.40 -5.46 -0.06
N THR A 319 -11.76 -4.50 0.61
CA THR A 319 -10.53 -4.70 1.41
C THR A 319 -10.71 -5.80 2.47
N ARG A 320 -11.83 -5.80 3.20
CA ARG A 320 -12.13 -6.84 4.21
C ARG A 320 -12.30 -8.23 3.58
N ASN A 321 -12.95 -8.30 2.41
CA ASN A 321 -13.09 -9.57 1.70
C ASN A 321 -11.74 -10.08 1.15
N VAL A 322 -10.89 -9.18 0.65
CA VAL A 322 -9.51 -9.52 0.27
C VAL A 322 -8.70 -9.97 1.48
N ALA A 323 -8.86 -9.33 2.64
CA ALA A 323 -8.22 -9.77 3.88
C ALA A 323 -8.62 -11.20 4.27
N ARG A 324 -9.91 -11.55 4.16
CA ARG A 324 -10.38 -12.93 4.35
C ARG A 324 -9.69 -13.92 3.40
N ILE A 325 -9.50 -13.54 2.15
CA ILE A 325 -8.78 -14.34 1.15
C ILE A 325 -7.32 -14.54 1.57
N VAL A 326 -6.59 -13.47 1.94
CA VAL A 326 -5.18 -13.54 2.35
C VAL A 326 -5.01 -14.42 3.59
N ILE A 327 -5.88 -14.28 4.59
CA ILE A 327 -5.87 -15.10 5.81
C ILE A 327 -6.07 -16.58 5.47
N GLU A 328 -6.98 -16.89 4.57
CA GLU A 328 -7.25 -18.28 4.17
C GLU A 328 -6.11 -18.89 3.35
N LEU A 329 -5.46 -18.10 2.50
CA LEU A 329 -4.25 -18.52 1.79
C LEU A 329 -3.13 -18.87 2.79
N ALA A 330 -2.90 -18.01 3.79
CA ALA A 330 -1.97 -18.30 4.89
C ALA A 330 -2.34 -19.57 5.65
N ARG A 331 -3.61 -19.73 6.04
CA ARG A 331 -4.11 -20.92 6.75
C ARG A 331 -3.90 -22.22 5.95
N ARG A 332 -3.91 -22.12 4.62
CA ARG A 332 -3.65 -23.23 3.69
C ARG A 332 -2.17 -23.53 3.46
N GLY A 333 -1.27 -22.87 4.19
CA GLY A 333 0.18 -23.04 4.04
C GLY A 333 0.74 -22.39 2.77
N VAL A 334 0.02 -21.45 2.14
CA VAL A 334 0.56 -20.72 0.98
C VAL A 334 1.60 -19.73 1.47
N ARG A 335 2.77 -19.71 0.83
CA ARG A 335 3.81 -18.70 1.09
C ARG A 335 3.38 -17.38 0.45
N LEU A 336 3.14 -16.36 1.27
CA LEU A 336 2.63 -15.06 0.82
C LEU A 336 3.77 -14.14 0.44
N GLU A 337 3.90 -13.85 -0.86
CA GLU A 337 4.97 -13.01 -1.41
C GLU A 337 4.51 -12.10 -2.54
N PRO A 338 5.16 -10.94 -2.73
CA PRO A 338 4.98 -10.15 -3.93
C PRO A 338 5.18 -10.97 -5.19
N ASN A 339 4.26 -10.82 -6.12
CA ASN A 339 4.25 -11.55 -7.39
C ASN A 339 4.00 -10.61 -8.58
N THR A 340 3.94 -9.30 -8.30
CA THR A 340 3.63 -8.24 -9.25
C THR A 340 4.56 -7.07 -9.00
N PRO A 341 5.50 -6.79 -9.92
CA PRO A 341 6.37 -5.64 -9.78
C PRO A 341 5.62 -4.34 -10.06
N ILE A 342 6.02 -3.29 -9.36
CA ILE A 342 5.51 -1.93 -9.61
C ILE A 342 6.57 -1.05 -10.25
N ASN A 343 6.12 -0.09 -11.07
CA ASN A 343 6.99 0.95 -11.62
C ASN A 343 6.50 2.32 -11.14
N PRO A 344 7.07 2.87 -10.06
CA PRO A 344 6.72 4.20 -9.55
C PRO A 344 6.91 5.34 -10.55
N ASN A 345 7.72 5.12 -11.59
CA ASN A 345 8.02 6.10 -12.62
C ASN A 345 7.23 5.85 -13.92
N ARG A 346 6.22 4.96 -13.89
CA ARG A 346 5.35 4.73 -15.04
C ARG A 346 4.68 6.04 -15.44
N ARG A 347 4.64 6.30 -16.75
CA ARG A 347 3.97 7.47 -17.34
C ARG A 347 2.85 7.03 -18.27
N TRP A 348 1.85 7.89 -18.37
CA TRP A 348 0.75 7.79 -19.33
C TRP A 348 0.81 8.98 -20.31
N GLN A 349 0.19 8.83 -21.48
CA GLN A 349 0.26 9.84 -22.54
C GLN A 349 -0.26 11.22 -22.12
N TRP A 350 -1.23 11.26 -21.21
CA TRP A 350 -1.77 12.51 -20.66
C TRP A 350 -0.90 13.15 -19.57
N MET A 351 0.23 12.55 -19.18
CA MET A 351 1.10 13.13 -18.15
C MET A 351 2.08 14.14 -18.76
N GLY A 352 1.83 15.43 -18.53
CA GLY A 352 2.69 16.55 -18.93
C GLY A 352 3.82 16.85 -17.93
N GLY A 353 4.05 18.12 -17.63
CA GLY A 353 4.91 18.57 -16.54
C GLY A 353 4.47 18.03 -15.16
N PRO A 354 5.21 18.31 -14.07
CA PRO A 354 4.89 17.82 -12.74
C PRO A 354 3.46 18.21 -12.31
N GLY A 355 2.59 17.21 -12.14
CA GLY A 355 1.17 17.41 -11.79
C GLY A 355 0.26 17.86 -12.93
N GLU A 356 0.77 18.00 -14.15
CA GLU A 356 0.00 18.50 -15.28
C GLU A 356 -0.69 17.36 -16.04
N VAL A 357 -2.01 17.45 -16.18
CA VAL A 357 -2.82 16.55 -17.00
C VAL A 357 -3.10 17.21 -18.35
N LEU A 358 -2.63 16.60 -19.43
CA LEU A 358 -2.80 17.05 -20.81
C LEU A 358 -4.18 16.65 -21.32
N GLU A 359 -5.17 17.55 -21.20
CA GLU A 359 -6.56 17.24 -21.56
C GLU A 359 -6.77 16.91 -23.04
N HIS A 360 -5.94 17.47 -23.93
CA HIS A 360 -6.00 17.17 -25.36
C HIS A 360 -5.65 15.72 -25.69
N CYS A 361 -5.01 14.98 -24.77
CA CYS A 361 -4.74 13.55 -24.91
C CYS A 361 -5.90 12.65 -24.41
N LEU A 362 -6.99 13.25 -23.90
CA LEU A 362 -8.13 12.54 -23.31
C LEU A 362 -9.36 12.49 -24.25
N LEU A 363 -9.26 13.10 -25.43
CA LEU A 363 -10.33 13.22 -26.44
C LEU A 363 -10.32 12.07 -27.46
#